data_AF-A0A6C2TW60-F1
#
_entry.id   AF-A0A6C2TW60-F1
#
_cell.length_a   1.000
_cell.length_b   1.000
_cell.length_c   1.000
_cell.angle_alpha   90.00
_cell.angle_beta   90.00
_cell.angle_gamma   90.00
#
_symmetry.space_group_name_H-M   'P 1'
#
loop_
_entity.id
_entity.type
_entity.pdbx_description
1 polymer ?
#
loop_
_entity_poly.entity_id
_entity_poly.type
_entity_poly.pdbx_seq_one_letter_code
_entity_poly.pdbx_strand_id
1 'polypeptide(L)' 'MNRALNNKTWIKGLTMECPHAIPVSDCPLNGLRSLPISEANRVINELSDEQVNAYMKTHRKCYNHRVKTQTV' A
#
# COMPACT_ATOMS: atom_id res chain seq x y z
N MET A 1 15.34 -11.79 -7.73
CA MET A 1 13.94 -11.30 -7.79
C MET A 1 13.94 -9.82 -8.19
N ASN A 2 13.07 -9.42 -9.13
CA ASN A 2 12.95 -8.04 -9.61
C ASN A 2 12.29 -7.14 -8.54
N ARG A 3 12.87 -5.96 -8.27
CA ARG A 3 12.41 -5.02 -7.24
C ARG A 3 10.97 -4.53 -7.43
N ALA A 4 10.54 -4.32 -8.68
CA ALA A 4 9.17 -3.89 -8.99
C ALA A 4 8.15 -4.98 -8.64
N LEU A 5 8.46 -6.24 -8.96
CA LEU A 5 7.65 -7.41 -8.58
C LEU A 5 7.48 -7.51 -7.06
N ASN A 6 8.56 -7.28 -6.29
CA ASN A 6 8.48 -7.28 -4.83
C ASN A 6 7.57 -6.17 -4.30
N ASN A 7 7.66 -4.97 -4.87
CA ASN A 7 6.84 -3.83 -4.44
C ASN A 7 5.35 -4.02 -4.76
N LYS A 8 5.00 -4.62 -5.91
CA LYS A 8 3.59 -4.96 -6.22
C LYS A 8 3.02 -5.95 -5.22
N THR A 9 3.79 -6.97 -4.83
CA THR A 9 3.39 -7.91 -3.77
C THR A 9 3.17 -7.19 -2.43
N TRP A 10 4.04 -6.24 -2.08
CA TRP A 10 3.85 -5.39 -0.90
C TRP A 10 2.54 -4.59 -0.95
N ILE A 11 2.23 -3.97 -2.09
CA ILE A 11 0.99 -3.20 -2.26
C ILE A 11 -0.24 -4.10 -2.11
N LYS A 12 -0.21 -5.33 -2.63
CA LYS A 12 -1.28 -6.32 -2.41
C LYS A 12 -1.48 -6.62 -0.93
N GLY A 13 -0.39 -6.91 -0.21
CA GLY A 13 -0.45 -7.14 1.25
C GLY A 13 -1.05 -5.94 2.01
N LEU A 14 -0.60 -4.72 1.70
CA LEU A 14 -1.12 -3.49 2.30
C LEU A 14 -2.60 -3.21 1.95
N THR A 15 -3.05 -3.69 0.79
CA THR A 15 -4.45 -3.59 0.38
C THR A 15 -5.30 -4.57 1.17
N MET A 16 -4.82 -5.79 1.40
CA MET A 16 -5.51 -6.78 2.24
C MET A 16 -5.62 -6.31 3.69
N GLU A 17 -4.53 -5.77 4.26
CA GLU A 17 -4.51 -5.37 5.65
C GLU A 17 -3.55 -4.20 5.89
N CYS A 18 -4.00 -3.22 6.71
CA CYS A 18 -3.10 -2.18 7.21
C CYS A 18 -2.35 -2.72 8.43
N PRO A 19 -1.00 -2.64 8.49
CA PRO A 19 -0.22 -3.09 9.66
C PRO A 19 -0.58 -2.39 10.98
N HIS A 20 -1.29 -1.26 10.91
CA HIS A 20 -1.78 -0.52 12.07
C HIS A 20 -3.29 -0.71 12.30
N ALA A 21 -3.87 -1.79 11.77
CA ALA A 21 -5.29 -2.18 11.77
C ALA A 21 -6.25 -1.21 11.05
N ILE A 22 -6.13 0.10 11.31
CA ILE A 22 -7.03 1.12 10.78
C ILE A 22 -6.24 2.05 9.84
N PRO A 23 -6.53 2.03 8.51
CA PRO A 23 -5.92 2.98 7.59
C PRO A 23 -6.37 4.41 7.88
N VAL A 24 -5.52 5.39 7.58
CA VAL A 24 -5.91 6.80 7.60
C VAL A 24 -6.98 7.08 6.54
N SER A 25 -7.78 8.13 6.75
CA SER A 25 -8.86 8.52 5.85
C SER A 25 -8.37 8.81 4.42
N ASP A 26 -7.17 9.37 4.28
CA ASP A 26 -6.52 9.71 3.02
C ASP A 26 -5.58 8.61 2.48
N CYS A 27 -5.68 7.37 2.99
CA CYS A 27 -4.83 6.28 2.54
C CYS A 27 -5.09 6.00 1.04
N PRO A 28 -4.05 5.99 0.18
CA PRO A 28 -4.23 5.83 -1.26
C PRO A 28 -4.73 4.44 -1.66
N LEU A 29 -4.73 3.46 -0.74
CA LEU A 29 -5.29 2.13 -0.98
C LEU A 29 -6.76 2.02 -0.61
N ASN A 30 -7.40 3.03 0.00
CA ASN A 30 -8.80 2.94 0.44
C ASN A 30 -9.74 2.55 -0.71
N GLY A 31 -9.53 3.13 -1.91
CA GLY A 31 -10.30 2.75 -3.10
C GLY A 31 -10.02 1.33 -3.61
N LEU A 32 -8.85 0.76 -3.32
CA LEU A 32 -8.53 -0.64 -3.66
C LEU A 32 -9.08 -1.62 -2.63
N ARG A 33 -9.17 -1.23 -1.36
CA ARG A 33 -9.72 -2.06 -0.27
C ARG A 33 -11.23 -2.30 -0.41
N SER A 34 -11.94 -1.39 -1.07
CA SER A 34 -13.37 -1.55 -1.34
C SER A 34 -13.68 -2.46 -2.53
N LEU A 35 -12.68 -2.86 -3.31
CA LEU A 35 -12.86 -3.73 -4.47
C LEU A 35 -12.78 -5.22 -4.06
N PRO A 36 -13.39 -6.12 -4.83
CA PRO A 36 -13.10 -7.55 -4.74
C PRO A 36 -11.60 -7.82 -4.89
N ILE A 37 -11.07 -8.79 -4.14
CA ILE A 37 -9.63 -9.12 -4.10
C ILE A 37 -9.06 -9.37 -5.51
N SER A 38 -9.81 -10.08 -6.36
CA SER A 38 -9.41 -10.37 -7.74
C SER A 38 -9.24 -9.09 -8.58
N GLU A 39 -10.14 -8.13 -8.40
CA GLU A 39 -10.11 -6.85 -9.11
C GLU A 39 -9.00 -5.94 -8.58
N ALA A 40 -8.86 -5.82 -7.26
CA ALA A 40 -7.76 -5.09 -6.65
C ALA A 40 -6.39 -5.63 -7.12
N ASN A 41 -6.24 -6.96 -7.17
CA ASN A 41 -5.02 -7.60 -7.66
C ASN A 41 -4.74 -7.31 -9.13
N ARG A 42 -5.77 -7.27 -9.98
CA ARG A 42 -5.63 -6.88 -11.40
C ARG A 42 -5.11 -5.45 -11.50
N VAL A 43 -5.75 -4.50 -10.81
CA VAL A 43 -5.34 -3.09 -10.82
C VAL A 43 -3.88 -2.94 -10.36
N ILE A 44 -3.48 -3.63 -9.29
CA ILE A 44 -2.11 -3.56 -8.77
C ILE A 44 -1.09 -4.17 -9.75
N ASN A 45 -1.47 -5.22 -10.48
CA ASN A 45 -0.60 -5.83 -11.49
C ASN A 45 -0.33 -4.88 -12.66
N GLU A 46 -1.30 -4.05 -13.02
CA GLU A 46 -1.23 -3.11 -14.15
C GLU A 46 -0.50 -1.80 -13.82
N LEU A 47 -0.17 -1.55 -12.54
CA LEU A 47 0.58 -0.35 -12.15
C LEU A 47 1.94 -0.27 -12.84
N SER A 48 2.29 0.92 -13.31
CA SER A 48 3.63 1.23 -13.78
C SER A 48 4.63 1.28 -12.63
N ASP A 49 5.92 1.15 -12.92
CA ASP A 49 6.96 1.23 -11.90
C ASP A 49 6.95 2.59 -11.17
N GLU A 50 6.62 3.66 -11.87
CA GLU A 50 6.47 4.99 -11.27
C GLU A 50 5.34 5.03 -10.25
N GLN A 51 4.16 4.50 -10.61
CA GLN A 51 3.01 4.42 -9.70
C GLN A 51 3.33 3.53 -8.48
N VAL A 52 3.95 2.38 -8.70
CA VAL A 52 4.40 1.48 -7.63
C VAL A 52 5.34 2.23 -6.67
N ASN A 53 6.31 2.97 -7.20
CA ASN A 53 7.25 3.75 -6.38
C ASN A 53 6.53 4.87 -5.60
N ALA A 54 5.53 5.52 -6.19
CA ALA A 54 4.72 6.52 -5.51
C ALA A 54 3.96 5.91 -4.31
N TYR A 55 3.29 4.76 -4.49
CA TYR A 55 2.64 4.03 -3.41
C TYR A 55 3.61 3.69 -2.28
N MET A 56 4.79 3.16 -2.61
CA MET A 56 5.80 2.79 -1.62
C MET A 56 6.34 4.01 -0.86
N LYS A 57 6.54 5.14 -1.54
CA LYS A 57 6.98 6.40 -0.91
C LYS A 57 5.96 6.91 0.09
N THR A 58 4.67 6.90 -0.27
CA THR A 58 3.58 7.33 0.62
C THR A 58 3.47 6.43 1.84
N HIS A 59 3.48 5.10 1.66
CA HIS A 59 3.37 4.18 2.80
C HIS A 59 4.59 4.22 3.72
N ARG A 60 5.80 4.43 3.19
CA ARG A 60 7.00 4.64 4.01
C ARG A 60 6.88 5.89 4.88
N LYS A 61 6.34 6.98 4.34
CA LYS A 61 6.06 8.20 5.12
C LYS A 61 5.01 7.96 6.19
N CYS A 62 3.90 7.29 5.85
CA CYS A 62 2.85 6.94 6.79
C CYS A 62 3.39 6.09 7.95
N TYR A 63 4.18 5.05 7.64
CA TYR A 63 4.81 4.20 8.64
C TYR A 63 5.73 5.01 9.56
N ASN A 64 6.63 5.81 9.00
CA ASN A 64 7.54 6.64 9.78
C ASN A 64 6.80 7.64 10.68
N HIS A 65 5.69 8.21 10.20
CA HIS A 65 4.86 9.10 11.00
C HIS A 65 4.21 8.33 12.15
N ARG A 66 3.52 7.22 11.85
CA ARG A 66 2.81 6.42 12.86
C ARG A 66 3.74 5.82 13.91
N VAL A 67 4.91 5.32 13.51
CA VAL A 67 5.93 4.80 14.46
C VAL A 67 6.39 5.91 15.41
N LYS A 68 6.69 7.11 14.90
CA LYS A 68 7.12 8.24 15.74
C LYS A 68 6.04 8.73 16.69
N THR A 69 4.77 8.67 16.29
CA THR A 69 3.64 9.10 17.13
C THR A 69 3.18 8.03 18.13
N GLN A 70 3.60 6.76 17.97
CA GLN A 70 3.33 5.67 18.92
C GLN A 70 4.38 5.55 20.03
N THR A 71 5.43 6.37 20.00
CA THR A 71 6.51 6.44 21.00
C THR A 71 6.28 7.47 22.12
N VAL A 72 5.04 7.63 22.60
CA VAL A 72 4.72 8.45 23.79
C VAL A 72 3.95 7.60 24.78
#